data_AF-A0A6V7VJZ6-F1
#
_entry.id   AF-A0A6V7VJZ6-F1
#
_cell.length_a   1.000
_cell.length_b   1.000
_cell.length_c   1.000
_cell.angle_alpha   90.00
_cell.angle_beta   90.00
_cell.angle_gamma   90.00
#
_symmetry.space_group_name_H-M   'P 1'
#
loop_
_entity.id
_entity.type
_entity.pdbx_description
1 polymer ?
#
loop_
_entity_poly.entity_id
_entity_poly.type
_entity_poly.pdbx_seq_one_letter_code
_entity_poly.pdbx_strand_id
1 'polypeptide(L)'
;MMQKKTNIVEYNEFSPDFDVITLHWILSLDTIGVLKFLAYHGLIKNNMKCVSCENQMSLIKKKEDFEWYCRECGKRKSVRNKSFFATRTLPISKLLALLWIEDFRNKNVKELKLNNTVVLV
;
A
#
# COMPACT_ATOMS: atom_id res chain seq x y z
N MET A 1 -10.86 21.22 -16.57
CA MET A 1 -10.35 19.89 -16.99
C MET A 1 -9.41 19.35 -15.91
N MET A 2 -9.81 18.34 -15.13
CA MET A 2 -8.94 17.73 -14.11
C MET A 2 -7.98 16.72 -14.76
N GLN A 3 -6.68 16.86 -14.47
CA GLN A 3 -5.61 16.00 -14.97
C GLN A 3 -5.83 14.54 -14.54
N LYS A 4 -5.87 13.62 -15.50
CA LYS A 4 -6.04 12.17 -15.30
C LYS A 4 -4.72 11.58 -14.76
N LYS A 5 -4.63 11.30 -13.46
CA LYS A 5 -3.50 10.51 -12.93
C LYS A 5 -3.67 9.04 -13.31
N THR A 6 -2.79 8.57 -14.19
CA THR A 6 -2.70 7.18 -14.67
C THR A 6 -1.79 6.32 -13.80
N ASN A 7 -0.86 6.95 -13.08
CA ASN A 7 0.01 6.36 -12.08
C ASN A 7 -0.28 6.98 -10.70
N ILE A 8 -0.07 6.21 -9.63
CA ILE A 8 -0.21 6.70 -8.24
C ILE A 8 1.01 7.55 -7.85
N VAL A 9 2.21 7.11 -8.22
CA VAL A 9 3.50 7.78 -7.97
C VAL A 9 4.29 7.86 -9.27
N GLU A 10 4.92 9.02 -9.50
CA GLU A 10 6.01 9.16 -10.44
C GLU A 10 7.31 8.89 -9.66
N TYR A 11 8.09 7.88 -10.07
CA TYR A 11 9.19 7.31 -9.27
C TYR A 11 10.32 8.30 -8.91
N ASN A 12 10.28 9.52 -9.44
CA ASN A 12 11.27 10.58 -9.19
C ASN A 12 10.91 11.47 -7.98
N GLU A 13 9.75 11.30 -7.34
CA GLU A 13 9.25 12.23 -6.31
C GLU A 13 9.21 11.67 -4.87
N PHE A 14 9.59 10.42 -4.63
CA PHE A 14 9.36 9.77 -3.33
C PHE A 14 10.52 8.88 -2.92
N SER A 15 11.26 9.27 -1.87
CA SER A 15 12.33 8.45 -1.27
C SER A 15 12.28 8.60 0.26
N PRO A 16 11.48 7.80 0.97
CA PRO A 16 11.50 7.80 2.43
C PRO A 16 12.54 6.80 2.96
N ASP A 17 13.60 7.31 3.59
CA ASP A 17 14.49 6.50 4.43
C ASP A 17 13.78 6.14 5.74
N PHE A 18 13.97 4.90 6.25
CA PHE A 18 13.21 4.34 7.38
C PHE A 18 13.98 4.41 8.71
N ASP A 19 13.78 5.48 9.50
CA ASP A 19 14.23 5.59 10.91
C ASP A 19 13.04 5.69 11.91
N VAL A 20 13.26 5.73 13.24
CA VAL A 20 12.18 5.78 14.26
C VAL A 20 11.26 7.01 14.11
N ILE A 21 11.76 8.09 13.49
CA ILE A 21 10.99 9.28 13.09
C ILE A 21 9.91 8.94 12.04
N THR A 22 10.07 7.83 11.32
CA THR A 22 9.19 7.36 10.23
C THR A 22 7.83 6.92 10.73
N LEU A 23 7.68 6.48 11.98
CA LEU A 23 6.40 5.98 12.49
C LEU A 23 5.40 7.13 12.73
N HIS A 24 5.86 8.21 13.35
CA HIS A 24 5.09 9.44 13.49
C HIS A 24 4.76 10.02 12.12
N TRP A 25 5.74 10.02 11.20
CA TRP A 25 5.52 10.45 9.82
C TRP A 25 4.47 9.58 9.10
N ILE A 26 4.56 8.26 9.21
CA ILE A 26 3.61 7.26 8.68
C ILE A 26 2.20 7.49 9.22
N LEU A 27 2.06 7.71 10.53
CA LEU A 27 0.77 7.94 11.17
C LEU A 27 0.19 9.33 10.85
N SER A 28 1.05 10.27 10.44
CA SER A 28 0.65 11.59 9.94
C SER A 28 0.30 11.61 8.45
N LEU A 29 0.55 10.52 7.71
CA LEU A 29 0.20 10.46 6.29
C LEU A 29 -1.31 10.48 6.12
N ASP A 30 -1.75 11.36 5.21
CA ASP A 30 -3.12 11.32 4.73
C ASP A 30 -3.35 10.07 3.85
N THR A 31 -4.60 9.79 3.50
CA THR A 31 -4.93 8.57 2.72
C THR A 31 -4.18 8.53 1.39
N ILE A 32 -3.89 9.69 0.78
CA ILE A 32 -3.15 9.78 -0.49
C ILE A 32 -1.67 9.46 -0.25
N GLY A 33 -1.04 10.00 0.80
CA GLY A 33 0.32 9.70 1.19
C GLY A 33 0.52 8.21 1.46
N VAL A 34 -0.41 7.58 2.19
CA VAL A 34 -0.40 6.12 2.39
C VAL A 34 -0.49 5.39 1.05
N LEU A 35 -1.40 5.79 0.16
CA LEU A 35 -1.55 5.16 -1.14
C LEU A 35 -0.26 5.25 -1.98
N LYS A 36 0.38 6.43 -1.99
CA LYS A 36 1.66 6.65 -2.67
C LYS A 36 2.74 5.74 -2.11
N PHE A 37 2.88 5.70 -0.79
CA PHE A 37 3.84 4.83 -0.12
C PHE A 37 3.64 3.36 -0.52
N LEU A 38 2.41 2.86 -0.45
CA LEU A 38 2.11 1.48 -0.80
C LEU A 38 2.43 1.17 -2.28
N ALA A 39 2.17 2.11 -3.19
CA ALA A 39 2.45 1.96 -4.62
C ALA A 39 3.95 2.00 -4.92
N TYR A 40 4.69 2.90 -4.26
CA TYR A 40 6.14 3.03 -4.40
C TYR A 40 6.87 1.76 -3.97
N HIS A 41 6.48 1.19 -2.82
CA HIS A 41 7.03 -0.06 -2.30
C HIS A 41 6.47 -1.33 -2.98
N GLY A 42 5.66 -1.20 -4.05
CA GLY A 42 5.11 -2.34 -4.78
C GLY A 42 4.08 -3.17 -4.01
N LEU A 43 3.59 -2.67 -2.87
CA LEU A 43 2.60 -3.34 -2.03
C LEU A 43 1.20 -3.28 -2.64
N ILE A 44 0.96 -2.29 -3.51
CA ILE A 44 -0.18 -2.20 -4.42
C ILE A 44 0.33 -1.86 -5.83
N LYS A 45 -0.52 -2.02 -6.84
CA LYS A 45 -0.15 -1.65 -8.21
C LYS A 45 -0.07 -0.14 -8.33
N ASN A 46 1.02 0.38 -8.91
CA ASN A 46 1.14 1.79 -9.25
C ASN A 46 0.20 2.19 -10.40
N ASN A 47 -0.17 1.24 -11.25
CA ASN A 47 -1.01 1.47 -12.42
C ASN A 47 -1.79 0.21 -12.83
N MET A 48 -2.85 0.35 -13.64
CA MET A 48 -3.65 -0.80 -14.07
C MET A 48 -4.23 -0.59 -15.48
N LYS A 49 -4.08 -1.61 -16.33
CA LYS A 49 -4.80 -1.73 -17.61
C LYS A 49 -6.10 -2.49 -17.45
N CYS A 50 -7.11 -2.09 -18.20
CA CYS A 50 -8.36 -2.83 -18.28
C CYS A 50 -8.15 -4.15 -19.03
N VAL A 51 -8.64 -5.26 -18.48
CA VAL A 51 -8.48 -6.58 -19.13
C VAL A 51 -9.31 -6.69 -20.42
N SER A 52 -10.39 -5.93 -20.55
CA SER A 52 -11.29 -6.04 -21.70
C SER A 52 -11.04 -5.01 -22.79
N CYS A 53 -10.50 -3.85 -22.45
CA CYS A 53 -10.28 -2.77 -23.41
C CYS A 53 -8.80 -2.44 -23.58
N GLU A 54 -7.92 -3.05 -22.78
CA GLU A 54 -6.47 -2.82 -22.72
C GLU A 54 -6.02 -1.38 -22.41
N ASN A 55 -6.98 -0.46 -22.33
CA ASN A 55 -6.79 0.93 -21.99
C ASN A 55 -6.42 1.12 -20.52
N GLN A 56 -5.66 2.18 -20.27
CA GLN A 56 -5.24 2.57 -18.95
C GLN A 56 -6.43 2.97 -18.08
N MET A 57 -6.55 2.38 -16.89
CA MET A 57 -7.56 2.72 -15.92
C MET A 57 -7.14 3.96 -15.13
N SER A 58 -8.12 4.77 -14.75
CA SER A 58 -7.92 5.92 -13.86
C SER A 58 -8.15 5.50 -12.41
N LEU A 59 -7.38 6.04 -11.48
CA LEU A 59 -7.66 5.88 -10.07
C LEU A 59 -8.78 6.84 -9.64
N ILE A 60 -9.79 6.33 -8.93
CA ILE A 60 -10.89 7.12 -8.37
C ILE A 60 -11.00 6.90 -6.86
N LYS A 61 -11.34 7.97 -6.13
CA LYS A 61 -11.59 7.91 -4.69
C LYS A 61 -13.03 7.45 -4.43
N LYS A 62 -13.17 6.49 -3.53
CA LYS A 62 -14.41 6.08 -2.87
C LYS A 62 -14.38 6.57 -1.42
N LYS A 63 -15.48 6.48 -0.69
CA LYS A 63 -15.63 7.04 0.68
C LYS A 63 -14.40 6.83 1.58
N GLU A 64 -13.88 5.60 1.65
CA GLU A 64 -12.75 5.22 2.51
C GLU A 64 -11.63 4.44 1.78
N ASP A 65 -11.72 4.33 0.45
CA ASP A 65 -10.85 3.47 -0.35
C ASP A 65 -10.68 4.04 -1.78
N PHE A 66 -9.91 3.36 -2.62
CA PHE A 66 -9.71 3.71 -4.02
C PHE A 66 -10.00 2.54 -4.95
N GLU A 67 -10.45 2.86 -6.16
CA GLU A 67 -10.73 1.89 -7.21
C GLU A 67 -10.05 2.32 -8.52
N TRP A 68 -9.60 1.34 -9.28
CA TRP A 68 -9.28 1.49 -10.69
C TRP A 68 -10.58 1.49 -11.49
N TYR A 69 -10.77 2.52 -12.30
CA TYR A 69 -11.94 2.70 -13.17
C TYR A 69 -11.54 2.79 -14.64
N CYS A 70 -12.14 1.93 -15.47
CA CYS A 70 -12.04 2.04 -16.91
C CYS A 70 -13.17 2.93 -17.43
N ARG A 71 -12.83 3.99 -18.15
CA ARG A 71 -13.83 4.91 -18.72
C ARG A 71 -14.56 4.33 -19.93
N GLU A 72 -13.90 3.45 -20.68
CA GLU A 72 -14.45 2.87 -21.91
C GLU A 72 -15.54 1.83 -21.65
N CYS A 73 -15.28 0.86 -20.75
CA CYS A 73 -16.25 -0.21 -20.45
C CYS A 73 -16.86 -0.14 -19.05
N GLY A 74 -16.58 0.92 -18.28
CA GLY A 74 -17.13 1.12 -16.94
C GLY A 74 -16.64 0.16 -15.86
N LYS A 75 -15.76 -0.81 -16.19
CA LYS A 75 -15.28 -1.81 -15.23
C LYS A 75 -14.49 -1.16 -14.10
N ARG A 76 -14.71 -1.69 -12.89
CA ARG A 76 -14.07 -1.25 -11.65
C ARG A 76 -13.30 -2.40 -11.02
N LYS A 77 -12.17 -2.09 -10.40
CA LYS A 77 -11.41 -3.02 -9.55
C LYS A 77 -10.89 -2.26 -8.35
N SER A 78 -10.93 -2.88 -7.16
CA SER A 78 -10.28 -2.28 -5.99
C SER A 78 -8.79 -2.00 -6.30
N VAL A 79 -8.25 -0.90 -5.76
CA VAL A 79 -6.81 -0.62 -5.87
C VAL A 79 -5.97 -1.74 -5.24
N ARG A 80 -6.55 -2.50 -4.30
CA ARG A 80 -5.97 -3.66 -3.63
C ARG A 80 -6.02 -4.96 -4.45
N ASN A 81 -6.64 -4.95 -5.63
CA ASN A 81 -6.82 -6.17 -6.42
C ASN A 81 -5.47 -6.81 -6.81
N LYS A 82 -5.31 -8.11 -6.49
CA LYS A 82 -4.07 -8.87 -6.66
C LYS A 82 -2.86 -8.21 -5.98
N SER A 83 -3.06 -7.67 -4.78
CA SER A 83 -2.02 -7.08 -3.94
C SER A 83 -1.93 -7.80 -2.59
N PHE A 84 -0.92 -7.49 -1.78
CA PHE A 84 -0.78 -7.99 -0.42
C PHE A 84 -2.04 -7.74 0.44
N PHE A 85 -2.77 -6.66 0.17
CA PHE A 85 -3.96 -6.25 0.92
C PHE A 85 -5.28 -6.72 0.31
N ALA A 86 -5.27 -7.58 -0.71
CA ALA A 86 -6.49 -7.98 -1.43
C ALA A 86 -7.57 -8.57 -0.52
N THR A 87 -7.18 -9.24 0.57
CA THR A 87 -8.07 -9.89 1.54
C THR A 87 -8.34 -9.03 2.78
N ARG A 88 -7.67 -7.89 2.93
CA ARG A 88 -7.82 -7.03 4.11
C ARG A 88 -9.04 -6.13 3.93
N THR A 89 -9.88 -6.02 4.95
CA THR A 89 -11.10 -5.18 4.94
C THR A 89 -10.85 -3.77 5.46
N LEU A 90 -9.69 -3.52 6.09
CA LEU A 90 -9.35 -2.22 6.66
C LEU A 90 -9.31 -1.11 5.59
N PRO A 91 -9.70 0.13 5.93
CA PRO A 91 -9.48 1.29 5.09
C PRO A 91 -8.01 1.49 4.74
N ILE A 92 -7.72 2.07 3.58
CA ILE A 92 -6.34 2.27 3.10
C ILE A 92 -5.49 3.05 4.10
N SER A 93 -6.06 4.06 4.75
CA SER A 93 -5.36 4.86 5.77
C SER A 93 -4.83 4.01 6.94
N LYS A 94 -5.40 2.83 7.20
CA LYS A 94 -5.01 1.95 8.31
C LYS A 94 -4.08 0.82 7.89
N LEU A 95 -3.89 0.59 6.59
CA LEU A 95 -3.09 -0.55 6.10
C LEU A 95 -1.61 -0.42 6.44
N LEU A 96 -1.08 0.80 6.45
CA LEU A 96 0.33 1.03 6.72
C LEU A 96 0.70 0.77 8.19
N ALA A 97 -0.18 1.15 9.12
CA ALA A 97 -0.02 0.79 10.54
C ALA A 97 0.00 -0.73 10.75
N LEU A 98 -0.79 -1.48 9.97
CA LEU A 98 -0.82 -2.94 10.05
C LEU A 98 0.52 -3.57 9.60
N LEU A 99 1.14 -3.06 8.54
CA LEU A 99 2.48 -3.52 8.13
C LEU A 99 3.51 -3.28 9.21
N TRP A 100 3.46 -2.10 9.85
CA TRP A 100 4.41 -1.75 10.89
C TRP A 100 4.28 -2.65 12.12
N ILE A 101 3.04 -2.96 12.53
CA ILE A 101 2.77 -3.90 13.64
C ILE A 101 3.21 -5.32 13.27
N GLU A 102 2.96 -5.79 12.05
CA GLU A 102 3.35 -7.13 11.61
C GLU A 102 4.89 -7.28 11.57
N ASP A 103 5.62 -6.28 11.06
CA ASP A 103 7.09 -6.27 11.06
C ASP A 103 7.65 -6.24 12.48
N PHE A 104 7.13 -5.35 13.35
CA PHE A 104 7.54 -5.26 14.75
C PHE A 104 7.29 -6.57 15.51
N ARG A 105 6.11 -7.19 15.33
CA ARG A 105 5.79 -8.49 15.94
C ARG A 105 6.75 -9.57 15.46
N ASN A 106 7.07 -9.62 14.16
CA ASN A 106 7.94 -10.65 13.60
C ASN A 106 9.40 -10.50 14.06
N LYS A 107 9.89 -9.28 14.26
CA LYS A 107 11.23 -9.01 14.83
C LYS A 107 11.30 -9.48 16.29
N ASN A 108 10.35 -9.07 17.12
CA ASN A 108 10.32 -9.46 18.54
C ASN A 108 10.13 -10.97 18.75
N VAL A 109 9.31 -11.63 17.92
CA VAL A 109 9.14 -13.09 17.99
C VAL A 109 10.41 -13.85 17.60
N LYS A 110 11.23 -13.32 16.67
CA LYS A 110 12.52 -13.92 16.33
C LYS A 110 13.55 -13.75 17.44
N GLU A 111 13.61 -12.59 18.06
CA GLU A 111 14.51 -12.32 19.20
C GLU A 111 14.17 -13.19 20.42
N LEU A 112 12.88 -13.37 20.73
CA LEU A 112 12.44 -14.28 21.79
C LEU A 112 12.82 -15.74 21.53
N LYS A 113 12.86 -16.18 20.27
CA LYS A 113 13.26 -17.56 19.90
C LYS A 113 14.76 -17.78 19.99
N LEU A 114 15.58 -16.77 19.68
CA LEU A 114 17.03 -16.86 19.82
C LEU A 114 17.47 -16.94 21.29
N ASN A 115 16.79 -16.20 22.17
CA ASN A 115 17.14 -16.10 23.59
C ASN A 115 16.72 -17.33 24.42
N ASN A 116 15.87 -18.20 23.88
CA ASN A 116 15.41 -19.44 24.54
C ASN A 116 16.20 -20.68 24.11
N THR A 117 17.28 -20.53 23.34
CA THR A 117 18.20 -21.65 23.08
C THR A 117 19.08 -21.84 24.31
N VAL A 118 18.56 -22.61 25.27
CA VAL A 118 19.36 -23.10 26.41
C VAL A 118 20.53 -23.88 25.83
N VAL A 119 21.74 -23.34 25.97
CA VAL A 119 22.98 -24.08 25.73
C VAL A 119 23.01 -25.19 26.77
N LEU A 120 22.67 -26.40 26.37
CA LEU A 120 23.00 -27.60 27.14
C LEU A 120 24.52 -27.76 27.04
N VAL A 121 25.21 -27.34 28.10
CA VAL A 121 26.64 -27.63 28.36
C VAL A 121 26.77 -29.08 28.78
#